data_AF-A0A7K2QJJ8-F1
#
_entry.id   AF-A0A7K2QJJ8-F1
#
_cell.length_a   1.000
_cell.length_b   1.000
_cell.length_c   1.000
_cell.angle_alpha   90.00
_cell.angle_beta   90.00
_cell.angle_gamma   90.00
#
_symmetry.space_group_name_H-M   'P 1'
#
loop_
_entity.id
_entity.type
_entity.pdbx_description
1 polymer ?
#
loop_
_entity_poly.entity_id
_entity_poly.type
_entity_poly.pdbx_seq_one_letter_code
_entity_poly.pdbx_strand_id
1 'polypeptide(L)'
;VTARPVPGGGPVPVAAVGGREALVVAGVPQDHDGEPNNTAAPRTAVGFSRDGGRMRILAVDGRQRDSGGLTLTALGALMHRLGSYEALNLDGGGSTTLLAGLSGATALALENSPSDGALRPVANGLVLTAPAGSGRTAGYRIESVGAAAGEPTRVFPGLTRTLTATGYDALLGPAPGAPEWFAQGAGTVDAGGVFHA
;
A
#
# COMPACT_ATOMS: atom_id res chain seq x y z
N VAL A 1 5.42 -13.83 27.51
CA VAL A 1 6.28 -12.74 26.98
C VAL A 1 6.88 -12.01 28.16
N THR A 2 8.17 -12.20 28.43
CA THR A 2 8.91 -11.45 29.45
C THR A 2 9.58 -10.26 28.78
N ALA A 3 9.02 -9.07 28.94
CA ALA A 3 9.66 -7.85 28.50
C ALA A 3 10.70 -7.42 29.55
N ARG A 4 11.95 -7.22 29.13
CA ARG A 4 13.00 -6.63 29.97
C ARG A 4 13.17 -5.17 29.57
N PRO A 5 13.16 -4.21 30.52
CA PRO A 5 13.47 -2.82 30.21
C PRO A 5 14.85 -2.76 29.56
N VAL A 6 14.98 -2.03 28.45
CA VAL A 6 16.28 -1.69 27.87
C VAL A 6 16.69 -0.34 28.49
N PRO A 7 17.62 -0.31 29.46
CA PRO A 7 18.06 0.95 30.05
C PRO A 7 18.74 1.80 28.96
N GLY A 8 18.35 3.07 28.85
CA GLY A 8 18.84 3.97 27.78
C GLY A 8 18.09 3.87 26.45
N GLY A 9 16.90 3.25 26.42
CA GLY A 9 16.09 2.94 25.24
C GLY A 9 15.51 4.12 24.43
N GLY A 10 16.12 5.30 24.48
CA GLY A 10 15.66 6.48 23.75
C GLY A 10 14.38 7.11 24.33
N PRO A 11 13.76 8.04 23.59
CA PRO A 11 12.51 8.67 24.01
C PRO A 11 11.39 7.64 24.18
N VAL A 12 10.47 7.92 25.10
CA VAL A 12 9.31 7.06 25.37
C VAL A 12 8.50 6.86 24.07
N PRO A 13 8.13 5.60 23.72
CA PRO A 13 7.29 5.35 22.56
C PRO A 13 5.95 6.09 22.69
N VAL A 14 5.58 6.84 21.65
CA VAL A 14 4.28 7.55 21.59
C VAL A 14 3.13 6.63 21.16
N ALA A 15 3.45 5.49 20.56
CA ALA A 15 2.50 4.46 20.15
C ALA A 15 3.20 3.10 20.10
N ALA A 16 2.42 2.03 20.32
CA ALA A 16 2.87 0.65 20.16
C ALA A 16 1.72 -0.20 19.60
N VAL A 17 2.04 -1.09 18.67
CA VAL A 17 1.09 -2.06 18.09
C VAL A 17 1.70 -3.44 18.22
N GLY A 18 0.91 -4.40 18.72
CA GLY A 18 1.33 -5.79 18.84
C GLY A 18 1.22 -6.52 17.50
N GLY A 19 2.12 -7.47 17.29
CA GLY A 19 2.04 -8.49 16.25
C GLY A 19 2.37 -9.86 16.83
N ARG A 20 2.52 -10.88 15.98
CA ARG A 20 2.77 -12.26 16.46
C ARG A 20 4.10 -12.81 15.99
N GLU A 21 4.26 -13.10 14.71
CA GLU A 21 5.47 -13.74 14.18
C GLU A 21 6.48 -12.70 13.68
N ALA A 22 7.72 -12.77 14.18
CA ALA A 22 8.82 -11.99 13.64
C ALA A 22 9.22 -12.55 12.28
N LEU A 23 9.12 -11.73 11.23
CA LEU A 23 9.30 -12.14 9.83
C LEU A 23 10.74 -11.94 9.35
N VAL A 24 11.39 -10.88 9.80
CA VAL A 24 12.79 -10.58 9.55
C VAL A 24 13.37 -10.04 10.85
N VAL A 25 14.50 -10.59 11.28
CA VAL A 25 15.21 -10.19 12.49
C VAL A 25 16.66 -9.89 12.13
N ALA A 26 17.13 -8.68 12.42
CA ALA A 26 18.48 -8.23 12.09
C ALA A 26 18.90 -8.50 10.63
N GLY A 27 17.97 -8.32 9.69
CA GLY A 27 18.17 -8.55 8.26
C GLY A 27 18.08 -10.01 7.82
N VAL A 28 17.76 -10.94 8.73
CA VAL A 28 17.63 -12.38 8.44
C VAL A 28 16.14 -12.74 8.36
N PRO A 29 15.63 -13.18 7.20
CA PRO A 29 14.28 -13.75 7.11
C PRO A 29 14.14 -14.95 8.04
N GLN A 30 13.05 -15.02 8.78
CA GLN A 30 12.77 -16.14 9.67
C GLN A 30 12.04 -17.25 8.92
N ASP A 31 12.37 -18.49 9.27
CA ASP A 31 11.69 -19.69 8.77
C ASP A 31 10.62 -20.12 9.77
N HIS A 32 9.39 -20.23 9.29
CA HIS A 32 8.21 -20.63 10.07
C HIS A 32 7.67 -22.00 9.62
N ASP A 33 8.43 -22.75 8.82
CA ASP A 33 8.01 -24.07 8.36
C ASP A 33 7.77 -25.03 9.53
N GLY A 34 6.65 -25.76 9.47
CA GLY A 34 6.17 -26.60 10.57
C GLY A 34 5.40 -25.87 11.67
N GLU A 35 5.35 -24.53 11.68
CA GLU A 35 4.52 -23.78 12.63
C GLU A 35 3.03 -23.79 12.23
N PRO A 36 2.10 -23.83 13.20
CA PRO A 36 0.66 -23.94 12.91
C PRO A 36 0.07 -22.80 12.06
N ASN A 37 0.69 -21.61 12.08
CA ASN A 37 0.20 -20.42 11.38
C ASN A 37 0.91 -20.15 10.05
N ASN A 38 1.75 -21.06 9.55
CA ASN A 38 2.54 -20.85 8.34
C ASN A 38 1.85 -21.28 7.03
N THR A 39 0.56 -21.59 7.03
CA THR A 39 -0.17 -21.90 5.79
C THR A 39 -0.38 -20.67 4.91
N ALA A 40 -0.62 -20.84 3.61
CA ALA A 40 -0.91 -19.71 2.73
C ALA A 40 -2.24 -19.02 3.14
N ALA A 41 -2.18 -17.72 3.40
CA ALA A 41 -3.31 -16.92 3.83
C ALA A 41 -3.14 -15.45 3.42
N PRO A 42 -4.21 -14.64 3.47
CA PRO A 42 -4.06 -13.19 3.47
C PRO A 42 -3.21 -12.75 4.67
N ARG A 43 -2.31 -11.79 4.46
CA ARG A 43 -1.35 -11.34 5.48
C ARG A 43 -1.28 -9.82 5.54
N THR A 44 -1.05 -9.32 6.74
CA THR A 44 -0.66 -7.93 6.98
C THR A 44 0.71 -7.93 7.63
N ALA A 45 1.65 -7.13 7.14
CA ALA A 45 2.98 -7.02 7.73
C ALA A 45 3.44 -5.56 7.80
N VAL A 46 4.29 -5.30 8.78
CA VAL A 46 5.03 -4.04 8.91
C VAL A 46 6.52 -4.34 8.99
N GLY A 47 7.34 -3.52 8.37
CA GLY A 47 8.79 -3.65 8.45
C GLY A 47 9.52 -2.33 8.31
N PHE A 48 10.76 -2.30 8.77
CA PHE A 48 11.62 -1.12 8.77
C PHE A 48 12.95 -1.44 8.11
N SER A 49 13.52 -0.49 7.37
CA SER A 49 14.91 -0.56 6.91
C SER A 49 15.89 -0.53 8.09
N ARG A 50 17.15 -0.92 7.83
CA ARG A 50 18.20 -1.00 8.87
C ARG A 50 18.45 0.32 9.62
N ASP A 51 18.29 1.44 8.94
CA ASP A 51 18.42 2.79 9.49
C ASP A 51 17.12 3.31 10.14
N GLY A 52 16.03 2.54 10.10
CA GLY A 52 14.70 2.96 10.56
C GLY A 52 14.02 4.01 9.69
N GLY A 53 14.68 4.51 8.63
CA GLY A 53 14.20 5.65 7.85
C GLY A 53 13.11 5.31 6.83
N ARG A 54 12.88 4.02 6.54
CA ARG A 54 11.82 3.56 5.64
C ARG A 54 10.98 2.49 6.31
N MET A 55 9.73 2.83 6.54
CA MET A 55 8.68 1.89 6.93
C MET A 55 8.03 1.28 5.69
N ARG A 56 7.69 0.01 5.75
CA ARG A 56 6.91 -0.72 4.74
C ARG A 56 5.71 -1.34 5.41
N ILE A 57 4.54 -1.08 4.85
CA ILE A 57 3.30 -1.78 5.21
C ILE A 57 2.92 -2.61 4.00
N LEU A 58 2.62 -3.89 4.24
CA LEU A 58 2.24 -4.82 3.19
C LEU A 58 0.92 -5.49 3.56
N ALA A 59 -0.05 -5.41 2.64
CA ALA A 59 -1.24 -6.23 2.65
C ALA A 59 -1.13 -7.23 1.50
N VAL A 60 -1.38 -8.50 1.79
CA VAL A 60 -1.37 -9.60 0.84
C VAL A 60 -2.76 -10.19 0.83
N ASP A 61 -3.45 -10.11 -0.30
CA ASP A 61 -4.73 -10.79 -0.45
C ASP A 61 -4.54 -12.31 -0.52
N GLY A 62 -5.58 -13.08 -0.21
CA GLY A 62 -5.52 -14.54 -0.25
C GLY A 62 -6.90 -15.18 -0.20
N ARG A 63 -6.96 -16.50 -0.34
CA ARG A 63 -8.20 -17.29 -0.39
C ARG A 63 -9.15 -16.87 -1.52
N GLN A 64 -8.61 -16.32 -2.61
CA GLN A 64 -9.36 -15.90 -3.78
C GLN A 64 -8.77 -16.55 -5.04
N ARG A 65 -9.54 -16.58 -6.14
CA ARG A 65 -9.11 -17.22 -7.40
C ARG A 65 -7.75 -16.68 -7.88
N ASP A 66 -7.56 -15.37 -7.77
CA ASP A 66 -6.39 -14.67 -8.30
C ASP A 66 -5.27 -14.48 -7.24
N SER A 67 -5.49 -14.92 -5.99
CA SER A 67 -4.45 -14.95 -4.95
C SER A 67 -4.73 -16.02 -3.89
N GLY A 68 -3.79 -16.94 -3.74
CA GLY A 68 -3.77 -17.91 -2.63
C GLY A 68 -3.28 -17.33 -1.29
N GLY A 69 -2.65 -16.14 -1.32
CA GLY A 69 -1.96 -15.57 -0.17
C GLY A 69 -0.53 -16.09 -0.01
N LEU A 70 0.09 -15.82 1.14
CA LEU A 70 1.47 -16.22 1.45
C LEU A 70 1.56 -16.98 2.77
N THR A 71 2.50 -17.92 2.82
CA THR A 71 3.02 -18.47 4.08
C THR A 71 3.79 -17.38 4.83
N LEU A 72 4.00 -17.54 6.14
CA LEU A 72 4.82 -16.62 6.93
C LEU A 72 6.28 -16.63 6.46
N THR A 73 6.83 -17.81 6.13
CA THR A 73 8.17 -17.96 5.55
C THR A 73 8.30 -17.16 4.24
N ALA A 74 7.32 -17.29 3.33
CA ALA A 74 7.32 -16.56 2.06
C ALA A 74 7.11 -15.05 2.25
N LEU A 75 6.28 -14.65 3.22
CA LEU A 75 6.07 -13.26 3.61
C LEU A 75 7.36 -12.63 4.16
N GLY A 76 8.09 -13.32 5.04
CA GLY A 76 9.37 -12.87 5.58
C GLY A 76 10.42 -12.70 4.49
N ALA A 77 10.52 -13.67 3.58
CA ALA A 77 11.40 -13.56 2.42
C ALA A 77 11.02 -12.37 1.52
N LEU A 78 9.73 -12.11 1.31
CA LEU A 78 9.26 -10.95 0.54
C LEU A 78 9.59 -9.63 1.26
N MET A 79 9.30 -9.52 2.55
CA MET A 79 9.60 -8.32 3.34
C MET A 79 11.10 -7.99 3.32
N HIS A 80 11.96 -9.01 3.42
CA HIS A 80 13.40 -8.84 3.28
C HIS A 80 13.80 -8.37 1.87
N ARG A 81 13.28 -9.01 0.81
CA ARG A 81 13.53 -8.59 -0.58
C ARG A 81 13.09 -7.15 -0.84
N LEU A 82 12.00 -6.71 -0.22
CA LEU A 82 11.54 -5.31 -0.31
C LEU A 82 12.47 -4.34 0.44
N GLY A 83 13.39 -4.83 1.27
CA GLY A 83 14.41 -4.06 1.99
C GLY A 83 14.12 -3.85 3.48
N SER A 84 13.30 -4.71 4.08
CA SER A 84 13.09 -4.71 5.53
C SER A 84 14.27 -5.40 6.23
N TYR A 85 14.79 -4.76 7.27
CA TYR A 85 15.79 -5.29 8.18
C TYR A 85 15.15 -5.85 9.46
N GLU A 86 14.05 -5.25 9.89
CA GLU A 86 13.14 -5.79 10.90
C GLU A 86 11.74 -5.88 10.27
N ALA A 87 11.01 -6.96 10.51
CA ALA A 87 9.62 -7.08 10.07
C ALA A 87 8.80 -7.97 11.01
N LEU A 88 7.51 -7.64 11.15
CA LEU A 88 6.57 -8.29 12.05
C LEU A 88 5.26 -8.56 11.32
N ASN A 89 4.72 -9.76 11.50
CA ASN A 89 3.38 -10.13 11.06
C ASN A 89 2.33 -9.52 11.99
N LEU A 90 1.33 -8.86 11.40
CA LEU A 90 0.15 -8.31 12.07
C LEU A 90 -1.04 -9.25 11.85
N ASP A 91 -2.22 -8.85 12.34
CA ASP A 91 -3.45 -9.64 12.12
C ASP A 91 -3.75 -9.76 10.62
N GLY A 92 -4.13 -10.97 10.20
CA GLY A 92 -4.26 -11.35 8.80
C GLY A 92 -5.61 -12.00 8.50
N GLY A 93 -5.68 -12.81 7.45
CA GLY A 93 -6.94 -13.39 7.00
C GLY A 93 -7.96 -12.30 6.63
N GLY A 94 -9.23 -12.48 7.02
CA GLY A 94 -10.30 -11.52 6.73
C GLY A 94 -10.12 -10.15 7.39
N SER A 95 -9.19 -10.01 8.35
CA SER A 95 -8.82 -8.71 8.92
C SER A 95 -7.89 -7.90 8.01
N THR A 96 -7.24 -8.53 7.02
CA THR A 96 -6.29 -7.85 6.12
C THR A 96 -6.99 -6.77 5.32
N THR A 97 -6.72 -5.52 5.69
CA THR A 97 -7.34 -4.33 5.09
C THR A 97 -6.30 -3.24 4.97
N LEU A 98 -6.13 -2.69 3.76
CA LEU A 98 -5.32 -1.52 3.47
C LEU A 98 -6.19 -0.43 2.88
N LEU A 99 -6.29 0.68 3.59
CA LEU A 99 -6.90 1.90 3.08
C LEU A 99 -5.80 2.92 2.76
N ALA A 100 -5.84 3.53 1.58
CA ALA A 100 -4.89 4.56 1.19
C ALA A 100 -5.59 5.77 0.58
N GLY A 101 -5.08 6.96 0.87
CA GLY A 101 -5.40 8.16 0.12
C GLY A 101 -4.44 8.25 -1.06
N LEU A 102 -4.92 7.95 -2.26
CA LEU A 102 -4.14 8.16 -3.47
C LEU A 102 -3.79 9.65 -3.64
N SER A 103 -2.70 9.99 -4.33
CA SER A 103 -2.21 11.38 -4.44
C SER A 103 -3.30 12.35 -4.89
N GLY A 104 -3.60 13.36 -4.08
CA GLY A 104 -4.64 14.36 -4.35
C GLY A 104 -6.07 13.93 -3.99
N ALA A 105 -6.29 12.70 -3.51
CA ALA A 105 -7.59 12.24 -3.06
C ALA A 105 -8.02 12.95 -1.76
N THR A 106 -9.33 13.18 -1.62
CA THR A 106 -9.96 13.73 -0.41
C THR A 106 -10.55 12.66 0.50
N ALA A 107 -10.53 11.39 0.06
CA ALA A 107 -11.03 10.24 0.80
C ALA A 107 -10.05 9.06 0.65
N LEU A 108 -10.11 8.14 1.61
CA LEU A 108 -9.38 6.88 1.53
C LEU A 108 -10.13 5.89 0.63
N ALA A 109 -9.38 5.14 -0.16
CA ALA A 109 -9.87 4.02 -0.96
C ALA A 109 -9.36 2.70 -0.38
N LEU A 110 -10.13 1.63 -0.58
CA LEU A 110 -9.70 0.27 -0.28
C LEU A 110 -8.78 -0.22 -1.40
N GLU A 111 -7.54 -0.57 -1.05
CA GLU A 111 -6.50 -0.93 -2.02
C GLU A 111 -6.33 -2.45 -2.20
N ASN A 112 -6.95 -3.25 -1.34
CA ASN A 112 -6.84 -4.70 -1.36
C ASN A 112 -8.23 -5.36 -1.44
N SER A 113 -8.29 -6.66 -1.75
CA SER A 113 -9.52 -7.44 -1.84
C SER A 113 -9.74 -8.26 -0.56
N PRO A 114 -10.69 -7.90 0.33
CA PRO A 114 -10.92 -8.60 1.59
C PRO A 114 -11.34 -10.05 1.36
N SER A 115 -10.68 -10.99 2.03
CA SER A 115 -10.91 -12.43 1.79
C SER A 115 -12.29 -12.94 2.21
N ASP A 116 -13.01 -12.18 3.05
CA ASP A 116 -14.36 -12.53 3.51
C ASP A 116 -15.44 -12.00 2.54
N GLY A 117 -15.05 -11.37 1.43
CA GLY A 117 -15.95 -10.71 0.47
C GLY A 117 -16.47 -9.34 0.93
N ALA A 118 -16.21 -8.96 2.18
CA ALA A 118 -16.49 -7.66 2.76
C ALA A 118 -15.44 -7.30 3.82
N LEU A 119 -15.42 -6.03 4.21
CA LEU A 119 -14.57 -5.56 5.31
C LEU A 119 -15.01 -6.19 6.64
N ARG A 120 -14.05 -6.77 7.35
CA ARG A 120 -14.27 -7.31 8.70
C ARG A 120 -14.10 -6.22 9.75
N PRO A 121 -14.99 -6.11 10.76
CA PRO A 121 -14.72 -5.28 11.93
C PRO A 121 -13.47 -5.74 12.67
N VAL A 122 -12.52 -4.82 12.89
CA VAL A 122 -11.26 -5.06 13.61
C VAL A 122 -11.19 -4.19 14.87
N ALA A 123 -10.47 -4.67 15.88
CA ALA A 123 -10.39 -3.99 17.18
C ALA A 123 -9.49 -2.75 17.17
N ASN A 124 -8.47 -2.72 16.29
CA ASN A 124 -7.53 -1.62 16.14
C ASN A 124 -6.96 -1.56 14.72
N GLY A 125 -6.14 -0.55 14.44
CA GLY A 125 -5.43 -0.40 13.17
C GLY A 125 -4.22 0.52 13.31
N LEU A 126 -3.35 0.48 12.31
CA LEU A 126 -2.20 1.36 12.19
C LEU A 126 -2.51 2.46 11.17
N VAL A 127 -2.50 3.71 11.62
CA VAL A 127 -2.79 4.87 10.77
C VAL A 127 -1.54 5.70 10.60
N LEU A 128 -1.14 5.92 9.35
CA LEU A 128 -0.08 6.86 8.99
C LEU A 128 -0.72 8.15 8.49
N THR A 129 -0.32 9.28 9.06
CA THR A 129 -0.77 10.60 8.64
C THR A 129 0.41 11.40 8.13
N ALA A 130 0.15 12.27 7.17
CA ALA A 130 1.09 13.30 6.76
C ALA A 130 0.66 14.65 7.37
N PRO A 131 1.60 15.57 7.61
CA PRO A 131 1.26 16.96 7.88
C PRO A 131 0.40 17.56 6.76
N ALA A 132 -0.35 18.61 7.08
CA ALA A 132 -1.06 19.36 6.05
C ALA A 132 -0.06 19.88 5.01
N GLY A 133 -0.31 19.55 3.75
CA GLY A 133 0.51 20.02 2.65
C GLY A 133 0.20 21.46 2.27
N SER A 134 0.94 21.98 1.27
CA SER A 134 0.83 23.38 0.87
C SER A 134 -0.47 23.73 0.13
N GLY A 135 -1.21 22.72 -0.36
CA GLY A 135 -2.38 22.92 -1.22
C GLY A 135 -2.06 23.52 -2.59
N ARG A 136 -0.78 23.75 -2.91
CA ARG A 136 -0.32 24.21 -4.23
C ARG A 136 0.02 23.01 -5.09
N THR A 137 -0.53 22.97 -6.30
CA THR A 137 -0.35 21.88 -7.25
C THR A 137 1.12 21.70 -7.60
N ALA A 138 1.67 20.54 -7.25
CA ALA A 138 3.01 20.10 -7.59
C ALA A 138 3.00 19.03 -8.71
N GLY A 139 1.86 18.37 -8.91
CA GLY A 139 1.67 17.39 -9.97
C GLY A 139 0.22 16.94 -10.10
N TYR A 140 0.02 16.00 -11.02
CA TYR A 140 -1.29 15.41 -11.31
C TYR A 140 -1.22 13.89 -11.27
N ARG A 141 -2.22 13.27 -10.66
CA ARG A 141 -2.50 11.83 -10.82
C ARG A 141 -3.45 11.67 -11.99
N ILE A 142 -3.01 10.94 -13.02
CA ILE A 142 -3.80 10.70 -14.23
C ILE A 142 -4.47 9.34 -14.16
N GLU A 143 -5.79 9.31 -14.35
CA GLU A 143 -6.59 8.10 -14.31
C GLU A 143 -7.51 8.03 -15.52
N SER A 144 -7.94 6.82 -15.89
CA SER A 144 -8.98 6.65 -16.89
C SER A 144 -10.34 6.60 -16.19
N VAL A 145 -11.31 7.35 -16.71
CA VAL A 145 -12.69 7.25 -16.25
C VAL A 145 -13.21 5.83 -16.50
N GLY A 146 -13.80 5.22 -15.46
CA GLY A 146 -14.45 3.90 -15.56
C GLY A 146 -13.49 2.70 -15.69
N ALA A 147 -12.17 2.90 -15.65
CA ALA A 147 -11.22 1.79 -15.62
C ALA A 147 -10.93 1.38 -14.17
N ALA A 148 -10.70 0.09 -13.93
CA ALA A 148 -10.14 -0.37 -12.67
C ALA A 148 -8.70 0.18 -12.49
N ALA A 149 -8.28 0.38 -11.23
CA ALA A 149 -6.94 0.84 -10.91
C ALA A 149 -5.88 -0.07 -11.60
N GLY A 150 -4.93 0.54 -12.32
CA GLY A 150 -3.84 -0.20 -12.99
C GLY A 150 -4.06 -0.55 -14.48
N GLU A 151 -5.23 -0.27 -15.05
CA GLU A 151 -5.51 -0.50 -16.48
C GLU A 151 -5.10 0.60 -17.49
N PRO A 152 -4.47 1.75 -17.15
CA PRO A 152 -4.30 2.82 -18.14
C PRO A 152 -3.18 2.56 -19.17
N THR A 153 -2.36 1.51 -19.01
CA THR A 153 -1.10 1.39 -19.77
C THR A 153 -1.21 0.75 -21.16
N ARG A 154 -2.34 0.16 -21.53
CA ARG A 154 -2.53 -0.43 -22.86
C ARG A 154 -3.44 0.44 -23.73
N VAL A 155 -2.98 0.68 -24.96
CA VAL A 155 -3.69 1.44 -25.98
C VAL A 155 -3.74 0.58 -27.24
N PHE A 156 -4.93 0.48 -27.85
CA PHE A 156 -5.15 -0.23 -29.11
C PHE A 156 -5.67 0.75 -30.17
N PRO A 157 -5.37 0.57 -31.46
CA PRO A 157 -5.91 1.42 -32.52
C PRO A 157 -7.44 1.51 -32.44
N GLY A 158 -7.98 2.73 -32.52
CA GLY A 158 -9.42 2.99 -32.39
C GLY A 158 -9.95 3.08 -30.96
N LEU A 159 -9.10 2.91 -29.94
CA LEU A 159 -9.48 3.17 -28.55
C LEU A 159 -9.76 4.67 -28.36
N THR A 160 -10.90 4.98 -27.74
CA THR A 160 -11.21 6.32 -27.22
C THR A 160 -11.45 6.23 -25.72
N ARG A 161 -10.85 7.15 -24.95
CA ARG A 161 -10.95 7.09 -23.49
C ARG A 161 -10.84 8.47 -22.84
N THR A 162 -11.73 8.74 -21.89
CA THR A 162 -11.66 9.96 -21.07
C THR A 162 -10.67 9.77 -19.92
N LEU A 163 -9.75 10.72 -19.77
CA LEU A 163 -8.79 10.79 -18.68
C LEU A 163 -9.21 11.87 -17.68
N THR A 164 -8.91 11.64 -16.41
CA THR A 164 -9.00 12.64 -15.34
C THR A 164 -7.62 12.97 -14.82
N ALA A 165 -7.41 14.21 -14.40
CA ALA A 165 -6.20 14.65 -13.73
C ALA A 165 -6.55 15.23 -12.36
N THR A 166 -6.16 14.51 -11.30
CA THR A 166 -6.36 14.96 -9.92
C THR A 166 -5.10 15.69 -9.45
N GLY A 167 -5.23 16.98 -9.13
CA GLY A 167 -4.11 17.79 -8.65
C GLY A 167 -3.67 17.37 -7.25
N TYR A 168 -2.36 17.31 -7.02
CA TYR A 168 -1.79 17.05 -5.71
C TYR A 168 -0.64 18.00 -5.39
N ASP A 169 -0.38 18.24 -4.11
CA ASP A 169 0.75 19.06 -3.64
C ASP A 169 2.03 18.24 -3.38
N ALA A 170 3.11 18.92 -2.96
CA ALA A 170 4.40 18.28 -2.73
C ALA A 170 4.39 17.17 -1.66
N LEU A 171 3.37 17.12 -0.78
CA LEU A 171 3.16 16.06 0.20
C LEU A 171 2.06 15.07 -0.24
N LEU A 172 1.68 15.11 -1.51
CA LEU A 172 0.65 14.28 -2.14
C LEU A 172 -0.78 14.55 -1.63
N GLY A 173 -0.98 15.64 -0.88
CA GLY A 173 -2.30 16.08 -0.44
C GLY A 173 -3.13 16.69 -1.59
N PRO A 174 -4.44 16.90 -1.40
CA PRO A 174 -5.32 17.50 -2.41
C PRO A 174 -4.90 18.93 -2.76
N ALA A 175 -4.87 19.23 -4.06
CA ALA A 175 -4.61 20.56 -4.60
C ALA A 175 -5.54 20.86 -5.79
N PRO A 176 -5.78 22.14 -6.13
CA PRO A 176 -6.55 22.51 -7.33
C PRO A 176 -5.98 21.88 -8.60
N GLY A 177 -6.83 21.62 -9.59
CA GLY A 177 -6.41 21.08 -10.88
C GLY A 177 -6.82 21.97 -12.05
N ALA A 178 -5.87 22.28 -12.92
CA ALA A 178 -6.05 22.93 -14.22
C ALA A 178 -5.03 22.33 -15.22
N PRO A 179 -5.22 21.06 -15.62
CA PRO A 179 -4.27 20.37 -16.49
C PRO A 179 -4.28 20.94 -17.91
N GLU A 180 -3.11 20.97 -18.54
CA GLU A 180 -2.99 21.12 -19.99
C GLU A 180 -2.68 19.74 -20.59
N TRP A 181 -3.47 19.31 -21.57
CA TRP A 181 -3.37 17.99 -22.17
C TRP A 181 -2.60 18.05 -23.48
N PHE A 182 -1.65 17.12 -23.64
CA PHE A 182 -0.99 16.86 -24.92
C PHE A 182 -0.61 15.38 -25.01
N ALA A 183 -0.49 14.88 -26.23
CA ALA A 183 -0.07 13.51 -26.52
C ALA A 183 1.08 13.54 -27.55
N GLN A 184 2.00 12.61 -27.42
CA GLN A 184 3.08 12.39 -28.38
C GLN A 184 3.05 10.91 -28.80
N GLY A 185 3.10 10.64 -30.10
CA GLY A 185 3.10 9.28 -30.64
C GLY A 185 1.75 8.85 -31.23
N ALA A 186 1.29 7.65 -30.87
CA ALA A 186 0.20 6.93 -31.53
C ALA A 186 -1.22 7.41 -31.14
N GLY A 187 -1.45 8.71 -31.01
CA GLY A 187 -2.76 9.25 -30.68
C GLY A 187 -2.78 10.75 -30.40
N THR A 188 -3.98 11.28 -30.19
CA THR A 188 -4.24 12.68 -29.83
C THR A 188 -5.06 12.74 -28.56
N VAL A 189 -4.87 13.79 -27.76
CA VAL A 189 -5.73 14.12 -26.62
C VAL A 189 -6.30 15.51 -26.81
N ASP A 190 -7.60 15.66 -26.59
CA ASP A 190 -8.24 16.97 -26.66
C ASP A 190 -8.11 17.75 -25.33
N ALA A 191 -8.56 19.01 -25.33
CA ALA A 191 -8.53 19.85 -24.13
C ALA A 191 -9.43 19.34 -22.98
N GLY A 192 -10.37 18.45 -23.27
CA GLY A 192 -11.22 17.79 -22.28
C GLY A 192 -10.59 16.53 -21.67
N GLY A 193 -9.37 16.16 -22.08
CA GLY A 193 -8.71 14.95 -21.62
C GLY A 193 -9.21 13.67 -22.30
N VAL A 194 -9.90 13.77 -23.45
CA VAL A 194 -10.30 12.60 -24.23
C VAL A 194 -9.16 12.19 -25.15
N PHE A 195 -8.61 11.00 -24.92
CA PHE A 195 -7.56 10.40 -25.74
C PHE A 195 -8.14 9.52 -26.84
N HIS A 196 -7.58 9.63 -28.05
CA HIS A 196 -7.88 8.83 -29.23
C HIS A 196 -6.60 8.20 -29.78
N ALA A 197 -6.61 6.89 -30.01
CA ALA A 197 -5.51 6.09 -30.53
C ALA A 197 -5.60 5.78 -32.03
#